data_AF-A0A2T2SZ74-F1
#
_entry.id   AF-A0A2T2SZ74-F1
#
_cell.length_a   1.000
_cell.length_b   1.000
_cell.length_c   1.000
_cell.angle_alpha   90.00
_cell.angle_beta   90.00
_cell.angle_gamma   90.00
#
_symmetry.space_group_name_H-M   'P 1'
#
loop_
_entity.id
_entity.type
_entity.pdbx_description
1 polymer ?
#
loop_
_entity_poly.entity_id
_entity_poly.type
_entity_poly.pdbx_seq_one_letter_code
_entity_poly.pdbx_strand_id
1 'polypeptide(L)'
;FHAIMNLFLLPLWFLSGAMFPISGAAPVLQALVWVNPVSYAVSGLRHGLHGFAETPAVLAGPAVCLVVTGGFALLTLAVAVWQVRRPFFQT
;
A
#
# COMPACT_ATOMS: atom_id res chain seq x y z
N PHE A 1 -13.66 16.43 -1.03
CA PHE A 1 -13.20 15.21 -0.34
C PHE A 1 -13.49 13.93 -1.13
N HIS A 2 -14.74 13.65 -1.54
CA HIS A 2 -15.09 12.43 -2.29
C HIS A 2 -14.27 12.20 -3.57
N ALA A 3 -14.01 13.24 -4.37
CA ALA A 3 -13.22 13.09 -5.60
C ALA A 3 -11.79 12.62 -5.33
N ILE A 4 -11.11 13.17 -4.31
CA ILE A 4 -9.75 12.76 -3.93
C ILE A 4 -9.78 11.33 -3.40
N MET A 5 -10.72 11.02 -2.49
CA MET A 5 -10.84 9.67 -1.95
C MET A 5 -11.03 8.64 -3.07
N ASN A 6 -11.95 8.86 -3.99
CA ASN A 6 -12.23 7.90 -5.06
C ASN A 6 -11.14 7.88 -6.14
N LEU A 7 -10.60 9.03 -6.54
CA LEU A 7 -9.59 9.12 -7.59
C LEU A 7 -8.28 8.45 -7.18
N PHE A 8 -7.92 8.45 -5.89
CA PHE A 8 -6.70 7.81 -5.41
C PHE A 8 -6.93 6.40 -4.84
N LEU A 9 -7.99 6.17 -4.05
CA LEU A 9 -8.23 4.84 -3.46
C LEU A 9 -8.60 3.80 -4.51
N LEU A 10 -9.45 4.12 -5.48
CA LEU A 10 -9.86 3.13 -6.49
C LEU A 10 -8.66 2.59 -7.27
N PRO A 11 -7.78 3.42 -7.88
CA PRO A 11 -6.63 2.88 -8.60
C PRO A 11 -5.65 2.18 -7.66
N LEU A 12 -5.38 2.71 -6.46
CA LEU A 12 -4.51 2.03 -5.49
C LEU A 12 -5.04 0.65 -5.09
N TRP A 13 -6.35 0.51 -4.95
CA TRP A 13 -7.00 -0.75 -4.62
C TRP A 13 -6.97 -1.73 -5.81
N PHE A 14 -7.28 -1.26 -7.02
CA PHE A 14 -7.18 -2.08 -8.23
C PHE A 14 -5.75 -2.57 -8.50
N LEU A 15 -4.75 -1.73 -8.28
CA LEU A 15 -3.33 -2.04 -8.45
C LEU A 15 -2.69 -2.71 -7.22
N SER A 16 -3.45 -3.06 -6.18
CA SER A 16 -2.89 -3.71 -4.99
C SER A 16 -2.62 -5.21 -5.18
N GLY A 17 -3.02 -5.80 -6.30
CA GLY A 17 -2.98 -7.25 -6.49
C GLY A 17 -4.08 -8.02 -5.74
N ALA A 18 -5.02 -7.33 -5.09
CA ALA A 18 -6.16 -7.95 -4.41
C ALA A 18 -7.27 -8.37 -5.40
N MET A 19 -7.65 -7.46 -6.31
CA MET A 19 -8.69 -7.68 -7.33
C MET A 19 -8.17 -8.45 -8.55
N PHE A 20 -6.97 -8.09 -9.01
CA PHE A 20 -6.37 -8.66 -10.21
C PHE A 20 -4.98 -9.21 -9.89
N PRO A 21 -4.67 -10.47 -10.26
CA PRO A 21 -3.34 -11.02 -10.06
C PRO A 21 -2.31 -10.31 -10.94
N ILE A 22 -1.09 -10.14 -10.43
CA ILE A 22 0.02 -9.50 -11.15
C ILE A 22 0.65 -10.41 -12.22
N SER A 23 0.48 -11.74 -12.08
CA SER A 23 1.02 -12.74 -13.01
C SER A 23 0.39 -12.58 -14.40
N GLY A 24 1.15 -12.04 -15.35
CA GLY A 24 0.71 -11.79 -16.73
C GLY A 24 0.32 -10.32 -17.03
N ALA A 25 0.46 -9.41 -16.07
CA ALA A 25 0.21 -7.98 -16.31
C ALA A 25 1.32 -7.32 -17.15
N ALA A 26 0.99 -6.22 -17.85
CA ALA A 26 1.96 -5.43 -18.59
C ALA A 26 3.09 -4.92 -17.66
N PRO A 27 4.35 -4.79 -18.13
CA PRO A 27 5.50 -4.40 -17.30
C PRO A 27 5.28 -3.08 -16.53
N VAL A 28 4.60 -2.12 -17.15
CA VAL A 28 4.26 -0.83 -16.52
C VAL A 28 3.33 -1.02 -15.32
N LEU A 29 2.32 -1.88 -15.44
CA LEU A 29 1.40 -2.19 -14.35
C LEU A 29 2.13 -2.92 -13.22
N GLN A 30 3.05 -3.83 -13.55
CA GLN A 30 3.87 -4.50 -12.56
C GLN A 30 4.68 -3.48 -11.74
N ALA A 31 5.36 -2.54 -12.41
CA ALA A 31 6.11 -1.49 -11.73
C ALA A 31 5.22 -0.64 -10.80
N LEU A 32 4.00 -0.30 -11.22
CA LEU A 32 3.07 0.45 -10.37
C LEU A 32 2.61 -0.35 -9.14
N VAL A 33 2.41 -1.66 -9.27
CA VAL A 33 2.06 -2.54 -8.14
C VAL A 33 3.21 -2.60 -7.13
N TRP A 34 4.46 -2.63 -7.59
CA TRP A 34 5.67 -2.63 -6.73
C TRP A 34 5.86 -1.34 -5.93
N VAL A 35 5.45 -0.20 -6.48
CA VAL A 35 5.51 1.10 -5.79
C VAL A 35 4.35 1.28 -4.81
N ASN A 36 3.23 0.60 -5.04
CA ASN A 36 2.02 0.76 -4.25
C ASN A 36 2.15 0.13 -2.84
N PRO A 37 2.09 0.91 -1.75
CA PRO A 37 2.23 0.39 -0.38
C PRO A 37 1.06 -0.54 0.02
N VAL A 38 -0.10 -0.41 -0.63
CA VAL A 38 -1.28 -1.26 -0.39
C VAL A 38 -1.02 -2.70 -0.87
N SER A 39 -0.19 -2.88 -1.90
CA SER A 39 0.20 -4.21 -2.40
C SER A 39 0.92 -5.03 -1.32
N TYR A 40 1.78 -4.38 -0.53
CA TYR A 40 2.49 -5.02 0.58
C TYR A 40 1.56 -5.36 1.74
N ALA A 41 0.54 -4.54 1.99
CA ALA A 41 -0.47 -4.84 3.02
C ALA A 41 -1.28 -6.09 2.65
N VAL A 42 -1.71 -6.20 1.39
CA VAL A 42 -2.42 -7.39 0.87
C VAL A 42 -1.51 -8.62 0.90
N SER A 43 -0.24 -8.47 0.49
CA SER A 43 0.75 -9.54 0.53
C SER A 43 1.06 -10.02 1.97
N GLY A 44 1.13 -9.10 2.94
CA GLY A 44 1.29 -9.43 4.37
C GLY A 44 0.08 -10.18 4.94
N LEU A 45 -1.14 -9.76 4.59
CA LEU A 45 -2.37 -10.47 4.97
C LEU A 45 -2.40 -11.90 4.41
N ARG A 46 -1.99 -12.10 3.15
CA ARG A 46 -1.89 -13.45 2.56
C ARG A 46 -0.91 -14.33 3.35
N HIS A 47 0.23 -13.82 3.79
CA HIS A 47 1.13 -14.59 4.65
C HIS A 47 0.47 -15.00 5.96
N GLY A 48 -0.23 -14.08 6.63
CA GLY A 48 -0.90 -14.38 7.90
C GLY A 48 -2.00 -15.43 7.75
N LEU A 49 -2.77 -15.38 6.65
CA LEU A 49 -3.87 -16.31 6.39
C LEU A 49 -3.39 -17.69 5.89
N HIS A 50 -2.26 -17.74 5.17
CA HIS A 50 -1.70 -18.99 4.63
C HIS A 50 -0.55 -19.58 5.48
N GLY A 51 -0.39 -19.13 6.72
CA GLY A 51 0.59 -19.71 7.66
C GLY A 51 2.06 -19.48 7.26
N PHE A 52 2.36 -18.35 6.62
CA PHE A 52 3.70 -17.97 6.15
C PHE A 52 4.33 -18.91 5.12
N ALA A 53 3.55 -19.81 4.51
CA ALA A 53 4.00 -20.59 3.37
C ALA A 53 4.20 -19.69 2.15
N GLU A 54 5.22 -19.99 1.32
CA GLU A 54 5.40 -19.32 0.03
C GLU A 54 4.20 -19.63 -0.86
N THR A 55 3.37 -18.61 -1.10
CA THR A 55 2.22 -18.70 -1.99
C THR A 55 2.51 -17.89 -3.25
N PRO A 56 2.12 -18.37 -4.45
CA PRO A 56 2.44 -17.71 -5.72
C PRO A 56 1.81 -16.31 -5.89
N ALA A 57 0.95 -15.88 -4.95
CA ALA A 57 0.25 -14.60 -4.97
C ALA A 57 0.86 -13.54 -4.03
N VAL A 58 2.08 -13.78 -3.53
CA VAL A 58 2.80 -12.90 -2.60
C VAL A 58 3.82 -12.06 -3.36
N LEU A 59 3.92 -10.77 -3.03
CA LEU A 59 4.86 -9.85 -3.68
C LEU A 59 6.29 -9.93 -3.10
N ALA A 60 6.40 -10.03 -1.78
CA ALA A 60 7.66 -9.99 -1.04
C ALA A 60 7.50 -10.73 0.28
N GLY A 61 8.60 -11.16 0.91
CA GLY A 61 8.55 -11.88 2.18
C GLY A 61 7.80 -11.13 3.31
N PRO A 62 7.37 -11.83 4.36
CA PRO A 62 6.46 -11.30 5.37
C PRO A 62 7.06 -10.12 6.15
N ALA A 63 8.37 -10.15 6.42
CA ALA A 63 9.09 -9.05 7.08
C ALA A 63 9.11 -7.79 6.22
N VAL A 64 9.35 -7.91 4.91
CA VAL A 64 9.36 -6.76 3.98
C VAL A 64 7.98 -6.14 3.91
N CYS A 65 6.93 -6.96 3.85
CA CYS A 65 5.55 -6.48 3.85
C CYS A 65 5.25 -5.64 5.11
N LEU A 66 5.62 -6.14 6.30
CA LEU A 66 5.41 -5.42 7.55
C LEU A 66 6.21 -4.11 7.64
N VAL A 67 7.47 -4.12 7.21
CA VAL A 67 8.33 -2.92 7.23
C VAL A 67 7.78 -1.86 6.28
N VAL A 68 7.40 -2.22 5.05
CA VAL A 68 6.88 -1.26 4.06
C VAL A 68 5.53 -0.70 4.51
N THR A 69 4.59 -1.56 4.90
CA THR A 69 3.26 -1.12 5.35
C THR A 69 3.35 -0.31 6.64
N GLY A 70 4.14 -0.77 7.62
CA GLY A 70 4.36 -0.06 8.88
C GLY A 70 5.08 1.28 8.68
N GLY A 71 6.11 1.31 7.83
CA GLY A 71 6.83 2.53 7.47
C GLY A 71 5.93 3.55 6.78
N PHE A 72 5.09 3.12 5.84
CA PHE A 72 4.12 3.99 5.18
C PHE A 72 3.07 4.53 6.16
N ALA A 73 2.58 3.69 7.09
CA ALA A 73 1.64 4.12 8.13
C ALA A 73 2.25 5.17 9.06
N LEU A 74 3.49 4.95 9.52
CA LEU A 74 4.21 5.91 10.36
C LEU A 74 4.50 7.21 9.62
N LEU A 75 4.91 7.13 8.35
CA LEU A 75 5.20 8.31 7.52
C LEU A 75 3.95 9.16 7.30
N THR A 76 2.83 8.54 6.91
CA THR A 76 1.57 9.26 6.70
C THR A 76 1.03 9.87 7.99
N LEU A 77 1.15 9.15 9.12
CA LEU A 77 0.79 9.67 10.43
C LEU A 77 1.68 10.85 10.84
N ALA A 78 3.00 10.76 10.64
CA ALA A 78 3.93 11.84 10.94
C ALA A 78 3.64 13.09 10.10
N VAL A 79 3.36 12.91 8.80
CA VAL A 79 2.95 14.02 7.91
C VAL A 79 1.65 14.66 8.41
N ALA A 80 0.65 13.86 8.79
CA ALA A 80 -0.60 14.37 9.33
C ALA A 80 -0.39 15.17 10.63
N VAL A 81 0.39 14.63 11.58
CA VAL A 81 0.73 15.32 12.83
C VAL A 81 1.47 16.63 12.55
N TRP A 82 2.40 16.63 11.60
CA TRP A 82 3.13 17.84 11.23
C TRP A 82 2.26 18.89 10.56
N GLN A 83 1.33 18.48 9.69
CA GLN A 83 0.36 19.40 9.06
C GLN A 83 -0.52 20.08 10.11
N VAL A 84 -0.97 19.34 11.13
CA VAL A 84 -1.78 19.89 12.23
C VAL A 84 -0.97 20.82 13.14
N ARG A 85 0.32 20.53 13.35
CA ARG A 85 1.21 21.36 14.18
C ARG A 85 1.64 22.67 13.53
N ARG A 86 1.42 22.84 12.22
CA ARG A 86 1.70 24.11 11.54
C ARG A 86 0.68 25.15 12.02
N PRO A 87 1.11 26.24 12.69
CA PRO A 87 0.17 27.26 13.15
C PRO A 87 -0.51 27.88 11.93
N PHE A 88 -1.83 27.74 11.86
CA PHE A 88 -2.64 28.18 10.72
C PHE A 88 -2.80 29.71 10.63
N PHE A 89 -2.37 30.48 11.64
CA PHE A 89 -2.43 31.94 11.63
C PHE A 89 -1.19 32.52 12.34
N GLN A 90 -0.28 33.12 11.57
CA GLN A 90 0.51 34.27 12.02
C GLN A 90 -0.17 35.50 11.41
N THR A 91 -1.09 36.11 12.16
CA THR A 91 -1.60 37.46 11.95
C THR A 91 -1.45 38.22 13.26
#